data_AF-R5EG98-F1
#
_entry.id   AF-R5EG98-F1
#
_cell.length_a   1.000
_cell.length_b   1.000
_cell.length_c   1.000
_cell.angle_alpha   90.00
_cell.angle_beta   90.00
_cell.angle_gamma   90.00
#
_symmetry.space_group_name_H-M   'P 1'
#
loop_
_entity.id
_entity.type
_entity.pdbx_description
1 polymer ?
#
loop_
_entity_poly.entity_id
_entity_poly.type
_entity_poly.pdbx_seq_one_letter_code
_entity_poly.pdbx_strand_id
1 'polypeptide(L)'
;MELDERSFSMFDEGRFRMIGGTYRMLIGSSVQDIRLAQTVTVQGEACTRNDRERLSDYFQKDLHGVTREQFAALYGKPLSHFDDRKPGEYSLYDSLNQLAEASPIARMVRKAARPLVYSMFKGIPHDDPQVVMVLMGMENGMIDSVVCQSGGMLPMRVAEAMVLQANGHRGKALRKLIRG
;
A
#
# COMPACT_ATOMS: atom_id res chain seq x y z
N MET A 1 12.25 -6.52 43.39
CA MET A 1 11.99 -5.78 42.14
C MET A 1 11.16 -4.58 42.49
N GLU A 2 11.59 -3.40 42.12
CA GLU A 2 10.84 -2.15 42.33
C GLU A 2 10.29 -1.67 41.00
N LEU A 3 9.07 -1.12 41.03
CA LEU A 3 8.42 -0.54 39.87
C LEU A 3 8.36 0.97 40.06
N ASP A 4 8.74 1.69 39.03
CA ASP A 4 8.82 3.14 39.02
C ASP A 4 7.76 3.75 38.10
N GLU A 5 7.78 5.08 37.95
CA GLU A 5 6.95 5.82 37.00
C GLU A 5 7.02 5.21 35.59
N ARG A 6 8.21 4.79 35.16
CA ARG A 6 8.41 4.26 33.83
C ARG A 6 7.76 2.92 33.57
N SER A 7 7.61 2.13 34.62
CA SER A 7 6.91 0.84 34.59
C SER A 7 5.42 0.98 34.23
N PHE A 8 4.83 2.16 34.44
CA PHE A 8 3.42 2.46 34.15
C PHE A 8 3.23 3.51 33.05
N SER A 9 4.32 3.90 32.37
CA SER A 9 4.28 4.96 31.36
C SER A 9 3.97 4.46 29.96
N MET A 10 3.10 5.18 29.25
CA MET A 10 2.82 4.96 27.83
C MET A 10 3.45 6.09 27.00
N PHE A 11 3.96 5.79 25.81
CA PHE A 11 4.39 6.83 24.86
C PHE A 11 3.17 7.34 24.10
N ASP A 12 2.87 8.62 24.24
CA ASP A 12 1.81 9.28 23.48
C ASP A 12 2.19 10.74 23.22
N GLU A 13 1.86 11.21 22.02
CA GLU A 13 2.15 12.58 21.54
C GLU A 13 3.61 13.03 21.76
N GLY A 14 4.57 12.15 21.49
CA GLY A 14 6.00 12.50 21.52
C GLY A 14 6.65 12.49 22.91
N ARG A 15 5.92 12.12 23.96
CA ARG A 15 6.47 12.00 25.33
C ARG A 15 5.93 10.77 26.05
N PHE A 16 6.61 10.36 27.10
CA PHE A 16 6.10 9.32 27.98
C PHE A 16 5.28 9.93 29.11
N ARG A 17 4.13 9.32 29.39
CA ARG A 17 3.18 9.77 30.42
C ARG A 17 2.83 8.59 31.30
N MET A 18 2.95 8.77 32.62
CA MET A 18 2.50 7.79 33.59
C MET A 18 0.97 7.79 33.63
N ILE A 19 0.38 6.70 33.14
CA ILE A 19 -1.08 6.60 33.06
C ILE A 19 -1.63 6.13 34.41
N GLY A 20 -2.64 6.82 34.90
CA GLY A 20 -3.39 6.41 36.09
C GLY A 20 -4.38 5.30 35.73
N GLY A 21 -4.54 4.33 36.64
CA GLY A 21 -5.46 3.23 36.39
C GLY A 21 -5.29 2.04 37.32
N THR A 22 -6.05 1.00 37.03
CA THR A 22 -5.98 -0.28 37.75
C THR A 22 -5.15 -1.25 36.91
N TYR A 23 -3.98 -1.63 37.44
CA TYR A 23 -3.03 -2.51 36.78
C TYR A 23 -3.06 -3.89 37.43
N ARG A 24 -3.01 -4.94 36.61
CA ARG A 24 -2.87 -6.32 37.09
C ARG A 24 -1.41 -6.74 36.96
N MET A 25 -0.73 -6.81 38.08
CA MET A 25 0.63 -7.34 38.21
C MET A 25 0.59 -8.86 38.13
N LEU A 26 1.27 -9.45 37.16
CA LEU A 26 1.34 -10.90 36.95
C LEU A 26 2.77 -11.38 37.18
N ILE A 27 2.96 -12.36 38.06
CA ILE A 27 4.26 -12.94 38.38
C ILE A 27 4.20 -14.42 38.02
N GLY A 28 5.14 -14.87 37.20
CA GLY A 28 5.21 -16.23 36.71
C GLY A 28 6.64 -16.59 36.31
N SER A 29 6.89 -17.89 36.14
CA SER A 29 8.15 -18.37 35.52
C SER A 29 8.14 -18.19 34.00
N SER A 30 6.96 -18.01 33.39
CA SER A 30 6.80 -17.65 31.98
C SER A 30 5.49 -16.88 31.77
N VAL A 31 5.32 -16.25 30.60
CA VAL A 31 4.05 -15.58 30.22
C VAL A 31 2.87 -16.57 30.09
N GLN A 32 3.14 -17.87 30.01
CA GLN A 32 2.14 -18.94 29.96
C GLN A 32 1.92 -19.61 31.34
N ASP A 33 2.81 -19.40 32.31
CA ASP A 33 2.78 -19.98 33.66
C ASP A 33 2.80 -18.88 34.72
N ILE A 34 1.66 -18.22 34.90
CA ILE A 34 1.44 -17.16 35.90
C ILE A 34 1.03 -17.80 37.23
N ARG A 35 1.78 -17.50 38.29
CA ARG A 35 1.63 -18.11 39.62
C ARG A 35 1.06 -17.17 40.67
N LEU A 36 1.29 -15.87 40.52
CA LEU A 36 0.72 -14.85 41.38
C LEU A 36 0.14 -13.73 40.52
N ALA A 37 -1.00 -13.19 40.95
CA ALA A 37 -1.60 -12.02 40.35
C ALA A 37 -2.03 -11.06 41.47
N GLN A 38 -1.71 -9.79 41.32
CA GLN A 38 -2.14 -8.74 42.24
C GLN A 38 -2.63 -7.54 41.45
N THR A 39 -3.65 -6.87 41.96
CA THR A 39 -4.15 -5.62 41.38
C THR A 39 -3.58 -4.44 42.16
N VAL A 40 -3.05 -3.44 41.44
CA VAL A 40 -2.51 -2.20 42.02
C VAL A 40 -3.20 -1.03 41.34
N THR A 41 -3.62 -0.05 42.14
CA THR A 41 -4.14 1.23 41.64
C THR A 41 -3.02 2.24 41.61
N VAL A 42 -2.75 2.80 40.43
CA VAL A 42 -1.69 3.77 40.18
C VAL A 42 -2.34 5.12 39.91
N GLN A 43 -1.87 6.15 40.60
CA GLN A 43 -2.26 7.53 40.33
C GLN A 43 -1.40 8.09 39.20
N GLY A 44 -2.01 8.77 38.24
CA GLY A 44 -1.33 9.28 37.05
C GLY A 44 -2.28 10.04 36.14
N GLU A 45 -1.82 10.36 34.94
CA GLU A 45 -2.64 11.05 33.93
C GLU A 45 -3.78 10.14 33.42
N ALA A 46 -4.95 10.70 33.14
CA ALA A 46 -6.04 9.95 32.54
C ALA A 46 -5.69 9.54 31.10
N CYS A 47 -5.91 8.27 30.74
CA CYS A 47 -5.85 7.84 29.35
C CYS A 47 -7.11 8.30 28.62
N THR A 48 -7.03 9.43 27.94
CA THR A 48 -8.17 10.01 27.21
C THR A 48 -8.34 9.46 25.79
N ARG A 49 -7.36 8.67 25.31
CA ARG A 49 -7.31 8.18 23.94
C ARG A 49 -7.62 6.69 23.88
N ASN A 50 -8.79 6.35 23.34
CA ASN A 50 -9.17 4.97 23.06
C ASN A 50 -9.02 4.66 21.57
N ASP A 51 -7.81 4.28 21.15
CA ASP A 51 -7.57 3.91 19.74
C ASP A 51 -8.32 2.64 19.33
N ARG A 52 -8.75 1.77 20.26
CA ARG A 52 -9.60 0.61 19.91
C ARG A 52 -10.99 1.01 19.46
N GLU A 53 -11.54 2.09 20.02
CA GLU A 53 -12.82 2.65 19.56
C GLU A 53 -12.63 3.47 18.29
N ARG A 54 -11.60 4.32 18.25
CA ARG A 54 -11.35 5.24 17.14
C ARG A 54 -10.86 4.55 15.86
N LEU A 55 -10.08 3.49 16.00
CA LEU A 55 -9.43 2.74 14.91
C LEU A 55 -9.88 1.28 14.93
N SER A 56 -11.16 1.04 15.21
CA SER A 56 -11.72 -0.30 15.43
C SER A 56 -11.35 -1.32 14.34
N ASP A 57 -11.27 -0.89 13.08
CA ASP A 57 -11.04 -1.79 11.96
C ASP A 57 -9.60 -2.33 11.93
N TYR A 58 -8.64 -1.59 12.52
CA TYR A 58 -7.28 -2.10 12.75
C TYR A 58 -7.20 -3.23 13.79
N PHE A 59 -8.24 -3.38 14.62
CA PHE A 59 -8.32 -4.44 15.62
C PHE A 59 -9.15 -5.64 15.13
N GLN A 60 -9.66 -5.58 13.90
CA GLN A 60 -10.30 -6.71 13.23
C GLN A 60 -9.26 -7.55 12.48
N LYS A 61 -9.62 -8.80 12.15
CA LYS A 61 -8.75 -9.69 11.36
C LYS A 61 -8.76 -9.38 9.86
N ASP A 62 -9.65 -8.49 9.41
CA ASP A 62 -9.77 -8.12 8.01
C ASP A 62 -8.97 -6.86 7.70
N LEU A 63 -7.81 -7.05 7.08
CA LEU A 63 -6.94 -5.94 6.66
C LEU A 63 -7.54 -5.10 5.52
N HIS A 64 -8.50 -5.64 4.76
CA HIS A 64 -9.19 -4.91 3.70
C HIS A 64 -10.31 -4.00 4.24
N GLY A 65 -10.70 -4.17 5.51
CA GLY A 65 -11.71 -3.34 6.17
C GLY A 65 -11.22 -1.95 6.59
N VAL A 66 -9.90 -1.71 6.58
CA VAL A 66 -9.34 -0.42 7.03
C VAL A 66 -9.61 0.68 6.01
N THR A 67 -10.32 1.71 6.45
CA THR A 67 -10.66 2.87 5.61
C THR A 67 -9.48 3.85 5.47
N ARG A 68 -9.49 4.65 4.40
CA ARG A 68 -8.48 5.71 4.20
C ARG A 68 -8.53 6.74 5.32
N GLU A 69 -9.72 7.02 5.84
CA GLU A 69 -9.97 7.95 6.94
C GLU A 69 -9.34 7.46 8.23
N GLN A 70 -9.49 6.18 8.57
CA GLN A 70 -8.82 5.58 9.74
C GLN A 70 -7.31 5.54 9.57
N PHE A 71 -6.82 5.23 8.37
CA PHE A 71 -5.40 5.32 8.07
C PHE A 71 -4.88 6.74 8.30
N ALA A 72 -5.56 7.76 7.77
CA ALA A 72 -5.18 9.15 7.98
C ALA A 72 -5.19 9.54 9.46
N ALA A 73 -6.21 9.08 10.20
CA ALA A 73 -6.36 9.31 11.62
C ALA A 73 -5.26 8.63 12.47
N LEU A 74 -4.76 7.47 12.04
CA LEU A 74 -3.61 6.80 12.65
C LEU A 74 -2.29 7.47 12.25
N TYR A 75 -2.12 7.81 10.98
CA TYR A 75 -0.91 8.40 10.42
C TYR A 75 -0.60 9.78 10.99
N GLY A 76 -1.63 10.56 11.33
CA GLY A 76 -1.50 11.82 12.07
C GLY A 76 -0.81 12.95 11.29
N LYS A 77 -0.58 12.77 9.99
CA LYS A 77 0.01 13.75 9.08
C LYS A 77 -0.81 13.82 7.78
N PRO A 78 -0.68 14.90 6.99
CA PRO A 78 -1.29 14.95 5.66
C PRO A 78 -0.89 13.74 4.83
N LEU A 79 -1.88 13.11 4.20
CA LEU A 79 -1.62 12.02 3.26
C LEU A 79 -0.84 12.54 2.06
N SER A 80 0.04 11.71 1.54
CA SER A 80 0.69 12.02 0.27
C SER A 80 -0.32 11.96 -0.87
N HIS A 81 -0.07 12.78 -1.89
CA HIS A 81 -0.82 12.84 -3.14
C HIS A 81 0.03 12.34 -4.32
N PHE A 82 0.98 11.43 -4.08
CA PHE A 82 1.88 10.93 -5.13
C PHE A 82 1.12 10.24 -6.28
N ASP A 83 -0.11 9.82 -6.03
CA ASP A 83 -1.00 9.21 -7.02
C ASP A 83 -1.79 10.24 -7.84
N ASP A 84 -1.89 11.51 -7.39
CA ASP A 84 -2.57 12.59 -8.11
C ASP A 84 -1.68 13.14 -9.24
N ARG A 85 -1.42 12.30 -10.23
CA ARG A 85 -0.59 12.65 -11.41
C ARG A 85 -1.34 13.62 -12.32
N LYS A 86 -0.65 14.66 -12.76
CA LYS A 86 -1.19 15.61 -13.75
C LYS A 86 -0.57 15.38 -15.13
N PRO A 87 -1.29 15.71 -16.23
CA PRO A 87 -0.69 15.74 -17.55
C PRO A 87 0.57 16.61 -17.55
N GLY A 88 1.71 16.03 -17.93
CA GLY A 88 3.05 16.64 -17.85
C GLY A 88 3.99 15.90 -16.90
N GLU A 89 3.48 15.12 -15.96
CA GLU A 89 4.25 14.41 -14.92
C GLU A 89 4.39 12.91 -15.20
N TYR A 90 3.70 12.38 -16.21
CA TYR A 90 3.83 10.97 -16.57
C TYR A 90 5.17 10.71 -17.26
N SER A 91 5.77 9.57 -16.94
CA SER A 91 7.07 9.11 -17.40
C SER A 91 7.05 7.61 -17.71
N LEU A 92 8.16 7.06 -18.18
CA LEU A 92 8.30 5.61 -18.36
C LEU A 92 8.39 4.84 -17.03
N TYR A 93 8.61 5.55 -15.91
CA TYR A 93 8.62 4.97 -14.57
C TYR A 93 7.22 4.86 -13.95
N ASP A 94 6.20 5.29 -14.68
CA ASP A 94 4.81 5.08 -14.32
C ASP A 94 4.36 3.67 -14.70
N SER A 95 3.42 3.13 -13.93
CA SER A 95 2.81 1.84 -14.21
C SER A 95 1.82 1.90 -15.38
N LEU A 96 1.52 0.73 -15.96
CA LEU A 96 0.49 0.61 -16.99
C LEU A 96 -0.88 1.04 -16.47
N ASN A 97 -1.20 0.74 -15.20
CA ASN A 97 -2.43 1.17 -14.55
C ASN A 97 -2.53 2.70 -14.46
N GLN A 98 -1.48 3.37 -13.99
CA GLN A 98 -1.44 4.84 -13.89
C GLN A 98 -1.57 5.50 -15.27
N LEU A 99 -0.84 5.00 -16.28
CA LEU A 99 -0.95 5.54 -17.63
C LEU A 99 -2.33 5.28 -18.24
N ALA A 100 -2.98 4.16 -17.94
CA ALA A 100 -4.30 3.82 -18.46
C ALA A 100 -5.40 4.78 -18.00
N GLU A 101 -5.22 5.50 -16.90
CA GLU A 101 -6.16 6.54 -16.47
C GLU A 101 -6.18 7.73 -17.43
N ALA A 102 -5.02 8.10 -18.00
CA ALA A 102 -4.86 9.27 -18.87
C ALA A 102 -4.66 8.94 -20.37
N SER A 103 -4.28 7.70 -20.72
CA SER A 103 -3.86 7.31 -22.07
C SER A 103 -4.73 6.19 -22.67
N PRO A 104 -5.54 6.48 -23.72
CA PRO A 104 -6.23 5.47 -24.52
C PRO A 104 -5.35 4.31 -25.01
N ILE A 105 -4.09 4.58 -25.42
CA ILE A 105 -3.16 3.54 -25.87
C ILE A 105 -2.82 2.62 -24.70
N ALA A 106 -2.53 3.18 -23.52
CA ALA A 106 -2.27 2.37 -22.31
C ALA A 106 -3.48 1.54 -21.90
N ARG A 107 -4.71 2.07 -22.02
CA ARG A 107 -5.94 1.27 -21.81
C ARG A 107 -6.05 0.09 -22.78
N MET A 108 -5.69 0.30 -24.04
CA MET A 108 -5.72 -0.77 -25.03
C MET A 108 -4.66 -1.84 -24.72
N VAL A 109 -3.43 -1.44 -24.40
CA VAL A 109 -2.34 -2.35 -24.00
C VAL A 109 -2.73 -3.14 -22.75
N ARG A 110 -3.31 -2.49 -21.73
CA ARG A 110 -3.82 -3.15 -20.52
C ARG A 110 -4.90 -4.18 -20.82
N LYS A 111 -5.86 -3.86 -21.69
CA LYS A 111 -6.89 -4.82 -22.13
C LYS A 111 -6.30 -6.02 -22.87
N ALA A 112 -5.22 -5.82 -23.62
CA ALA A 112 -4.52 -6.89 -24.33
C ALA A 112 -3.60 -7.73 -23.43
N ALA A 113 -3.11 -7.18 -22.31
CA ALA A 113 -2.18 -7.86 -21.41
C ALA A 113 -2.76 -9.13 -20.78
N ARG A 114 -3.99 -9.08 -20.25
CA ARG A 114 -4.67 -10.23 -19.63
C ARG A 114 -4.79 -11.46 -20.53
N PRO A 115 -5.44 -11.37 -21.72
CA PRO A 115 -5.55 -12.53 -22.60
C PRO A 115 -4.17 -13.02 -23.09
N LEU A 116 -3.20 -12.11 -23.22
CA LEU A 116 -1.84 -12.48 -23.59
C LEU A 116 -1.18 -13.34 -22.51
N VAL A 117 -1.22 -12.92 -21.25
CA VAL A 117 -0.68 -13.71 -20.12
C VAL A 117 -1.37 -15.06 -20.04
N TYR A 118 -2.70 -15.11 -20.13
CA TYR A 118 -3.43 -16.39 -20.12
C TYR A 118 -3.04 -17.30 -21.28
N SER A 119 -2.70 -16.74 -22.45
CA SER A 119 -2.22 -17.52 -23.59
C SER A 119 -0.82 -18.09 -23.41
N MET A 120 0.02 -17.47 -22.57
CA MET A 120 1.37 -17.94 -22.22
C MET A 120 1.33 -19.08 -21.18
N PHE A 121 0.36 -19.06 -20.28
CA PHE A 121 0.17 -20.04 -19.20
C PHE A 121 -0.99 -21.01 -19.49
N LYS A 122 -1.10 -21.51 -20.73
CA LYS A 122 -2.17 -22.45 -21.11
C LYS A 122 -2.14 -23.70 -20.23
N GLY A 123 -3.29 -24.04 -19.65
CA GLY A 123 -3.45 -25.21 -18.79
C GLY A 123 -3.14 -24.95 -17.32
N ILE A 124 -2.73 -23.74 -16.94
CA ILE A 124 -2.57 -23.31 -15.55
C ILE A 124 -3.77 -22.46 -15.15
N PRO A 125 -4.37 -22.66 -13.96
CA PRO A 125 -5.46 -21.82 -13.46
C PRO A 125 -5.08 -20.34 -13.41
N HIS A 126 -6.04 -19.45 -13.69
CA HIS A 126 -5.77 -18.00 -13.75
C HIS A 126 -5.50 -17.36 -12.38
N ASP A 127 -5.92 -18.01 -11.31
CA ASP A 127 -5.70 -17.65 -9.91
C ASP A 127 -4.42 -18.27 -9.35
N ASP A 128 -3.68 -19.05 -10.14
CA ASP A 128 -2.38 -19.58 -9.75
C ASP A 128 -1.42 -18.42 -9.42
N PRO A 129 -0.68 -18.49 -8.30
CA PRO A 129 0.23 -17.44 -7.87
C PRO A 129 1.22 -16.99 -8.95
N GLN A 130 1.67 -17.90 -9.83
CA GLN A 130 2.59 -17.57 -10.92
C GLN A 130 1.92 -16.66 -11.96
N VAL A 131 0.68 -16.98 -12.33
CA VAL A 131 -0.10 -16.21 -13.32
C VAL A 131 -0.45 -14.84 -12.75
N VAL A 132 -0.89 -14.79 -11.49
CA VAL A 132 -1.23 -13.54 -10.80
C VAL A 132 0.00 -12.65 -10.66
N MET A 133 1.17 -13.21 -10.33
CA MET A 133 2.41 -12.44 -10.19
C MET A 133 2.82 -11.78 -11.51
N VAL A 134 2.77 -12.51 -12.64
CA VAL A 134 3.10 -11.93 -13.96
C VAL A 134 2.10 -10.83 -14.33
N LEU A 135 0.82 -11.04 -14.09
CA LEU A 135 -0.20 -10.04 -14.38
C LEU A 135 -0.02 -8.77 -13.55
N MET A 136 0.24 -8.91 -12.24
CA MET A 136 0.51 -7.80 -11.33
C MET A 136 1.79 -7.05 -11.72
N GLY A 137 2.84 -7.78 -12.14
CA GLY A 137 4.07 -7.18 -12.64
C GLY A 137 3.86 -6.36 -13.92
N MET A 138 3.01 -6.83 -14.84
CA MET A 138 2.68 -6.09 -16.06
C MET A 138 1.78 -4.88 -15.81
N GLU A 139 0.82 -4.97 -14.89
CA GLU A 139 -0.14 -3.91 -14.61
C GLU A 139 0.43 -2.81 -13.70
N ASN A 140 1.24 -3.18 -12.70
CA ASN A 140 1.75 -2.28 -11.66
C ASN A 140 3.25 -1.98 -11.78
N GLY A 141 4.01 -2.76 -12.56
CA GLY A 141 5.42 -2.48 -12.81
C GLY A 141 5.62 -1.23 -13.68
N MET A 142 6.77 -0.59 -13.52
CA MET A 142 7.19 0.55 -14.35
C MET A 142 7.23 0.14 -15.83
N ILE A 143 6.71 0.98 -16.72
CA ILE A 143 6.61 0.63 -18.15
C ILE A 143 7.96 0.33 -18.79
N ASP A 144 9.04 1.02 -18.40
CA ASP A 144 10.39 0.72 -18.90
C ASP A 144 10.80 -0.74 -18.61
N SER A 145 10.51 -1.20 -17.40
CA SER A 145 10.77 -2.55 -16.92
C SER A 145 9.88 -3.55 -17.65
N VAL A 146 8.62 -3.21 -17.91
CA VAL A 146 7.71 -4.05 -18.70
C VAL A 146 8.20 -4.17 -20.14
N VAL A 147 8.70 -3.08 -20.76
CA VAL A 147 9.29 -3.13 -22.11
C VAL A 147 10.47 -4.10 -22.14
N CYS A 148 11.40 -4.01 -21.19
CA CYS A 148 12.56 -4.90 -21.08
C CYS A 148 12.15 -6.37 -20.90
N GLN A 149 11.13 -6.63 -20.07
CA GLN A 149 10.67 -8.00 -19.77
C GLN A 149 9.76 -8.59 -20.86
N SER A 150 9.17 -7.76 -21.72
CA SER A 150 8.18 -8.19 -22.71
C SER A 150 8.76 -9.01 -23.88
N GLY A 151 10.08 -9.17 -23.99
CA GLY A 151 10.70 -9.87 -25.11
C GLY A 151 10.38 -9.23 -26.48
N GLY A 152 10.09 -7.93 -26.51
CA GLY A 152 9.72 -7.19 -27.72
C GLY A 152 8.22 -7.13 -28.02
N MET A 153 7.38 -7.78 -27.22
CA MET A 153 5.91 -7.72 -27.38
C MET A 153 5.34 -6.34 -27.05
N LEU A 154 6.00 -5.57 -26.19
CA LEU A 154 5.74 -4.16 -25.96
C LEU A 154 6.92 -3.33 -26.46
N PRO A 155 6.88 -2.81 -27.71
CA PRO A 155 7.97 -1.99 -28.24
C PRO A 155 8.11 -0.65 -27.49
N MET A 156 9.34 -0.18 -27.31
CA MET A 156 9.62 1.11 -26.64
C MET A 156 8.87 2.29 -27.25
N ARG A 157 8.71 2.34 -28.58
CA ARG A 157 7.92 3.39 -29.26
C ARG A 157 6.45 3.44 -28.80
N VAL A 158 5.87 2.29 -28.44
CA VAL A 158 4.50 2.21 -27.92
C VAL A 158 4.47 2.74 -26.50
N ALA A 159 5.46 2.39 -25.68
CA ALA A 159 5.65 2.93 -24.33
C ALA A 159 5.79 4.46 -24.33
N GLU A 160 6.65 5.01 -25.17
CA GLU A 160 6.82 6.46 -25.31
C GLU A 160 5.54 7.14 -25.82
N ALA A 161 4.81 6.51 -26.75
CA ALA A 161 3.53 7.01 -27.23
C ALA A 161 2.45 7.01 -26.12
N MET A 162 2.45 6.00 -25.23
CA MET A 162 1.55 5.97 -24.07
C MET A 162 1.78 7.17 -23.16
N VAL A 163 3.04 7.45 -22.81
CA VAL A 163 3.44 8.58 -21.96
C VAL A 163 3.14 9.93 -22.62
N LEU A 164 3.49 10.10 -23.90
CA LEU A 164 3.18 11.32 -24.65
C LEU A 164 1.67 11.59 -24.69
N GLN A 165 0.87 10.54 -24.86
CA GLN A 165 -0.58 10.67 -24.87
C GLN A 165 -1.15 11.00 -23.48
N ALA A 166 -0.63 10.38 -22.41
CA ALA A 166 -0.99 10.69 -21.02
C ALA A 166 -0.68 12.16 -20.66
N ASN A 167 0.44 12.68 -21.17
CA ASN A 167 0.84 14.08 -21.02
C ASN A 167 0.14 15.06 -21.99
N GLY A 168 -0.91 14.63 -22.70
CA GLY A 168 -1.70 15.49 -23.59
C GLY A 168 -1.11 15.72 -24.99
N HIS A 169 0.05 15.17 -25.31
CA HIS A 169 0.71 15.33 -26.62
C HIS A 169 0.26 14.30 -27.66
N ARG A 170 -1.05 14.25 -27.96
CA ARG A 170 -1.67 13.25 -28.86
C ARG A 170 -1.05 13.21 -30.27
N GLY A 171 -0.74 14.37 -30.86
CA GLY A 171 -0.12 14.44 -32.19
C GLY A 171 1.30 13.89 -32.22
N LYS A 172 2.10 14.13 -31.17
CA LYS A 172 3.45 13.56 -31.03
C LYS A 172 3.39 12.05 -30.83
N ALA A 173 2.44 11.57 -30.01
CA ALA A 173 2.20 10.14 -29.81
C ALA A 173 1.87 9.43 -31.12
N LEU A 174 0.96 9.98 -31.93
CA LEU A 174 0.61 9.40 -33.23
C LEU A 174 1.80 9.40 -34.20
N ARG A 175 2.56 10.50 -34.28
CA ARG A 175 3.77 10.56 -35.10
C ARG A 175 4.79 9.49 -34.70
N LYS A 176 4.97 9.27 -33.39
CA LYS A 176 5.89 8.27 -32.85
C LYS A 176 5.49 6.85 -33.22
N LEU A 177 4.19 6.55 -33.23
CA LEU A 177 3.68 5.24 -33.68
C LEU A 177 3.89 5.01 -35.18
N ILE A 178 3.75 6.06 -36.01
CA ILE A 178 3.82 5.94 -37.48
C ILE A 178 5.25 5.95 -38.00
N ARG A 179 6.12 6.81 -37.45
CA ARG A 179 7.45 7.08 -38.02
C ARG A 179 8.61 6.31 -37.41
N GLY A 180 8.43 5.67 -36.25
CA GLY A 180 9.54 5.03 -35.50
C GLY A 180 10.43 6.06 -34.82
#